data_AF-A0A523BLG7-F1
#
_entry.id   AF-A0A523BLG7-F1
#
_cell.length_a   1.000
_cell.length_b   1.000
_cell.length_c   1.000
_cell.angle_alpha   90.00
_cell.angle_beta   90.00
_cell.angle_gamma   90.00
#
_symmetry.space_group_name_H-M   'P 1'
#
loop_
_entity.id
_entity.type
_entity.pdbx_description
1 polymer ?
#
loop_
_entity_poly.entity_id
_entity_poly.type
_entity_poly.pdbx_seq_one_letter_code
_entity_poly.pdbx_strand_id
1 'polypeptide(L)' 'MIDRKTLTLDSNIFIAALKRDETYSNKCADLISMISDSFILAEPSIVYQEVCGTLARKVDLSTAKAAKIAWI' A
#
# COMPACT_ATOMS: atom_id res chain seq x y z
N MET A 1 -17.75 -10.63 16.58
CA MET A 1 -16.70 -9.62 16.34
C MET A 1 -15.62 -10.30 15.52
N ILE A 2 -15.28 -9.76 14.35
CA ILE A 2 -14.14 -10.28 13.57
C ILE A 2 -12.88 -9.78 14.28
N ASP A 3 -12.09 -10.71 14.81
CA ASP A 3 -10.81 -10.41 15.47
C ASP A 3 -9.76 -10.08 14.40
N ARG A 4 -9.70 -8.81 13.99
CA ARG A 4 -8.66 -8.36 13.04
C ARG A 4 -7.37 -8.13 13.81
N LYS A 5 -6.30 -8.80 13.38
CA LYS A 5 -4.97 -8.67 13.99
C LYS A 5 -4.26 -7.43 13.44
N THR A 6 -3.49 -6.78 14.30
CA THR A 6 -2.61 -5.70 13.86
C THR A 6 -1.41 -6.26 13.10
N LEU A 7 -1.08 -5.68 11.95
CA LEU A 7 0.08 -6.02 11.14
C LEU A 7 0.88 -4.77 10.80
N THR A 8 2.20 -4.87 10.86
CA THR A 8 3.09 -3.85 10.33
C THR A 8 3.55 -4.26 8.94
N LEU A 9 3.36 -3.37 7.96
CA LEU A 9 3.93 -3.49 6.63
C LEU A 9 4.70 -2.21 6.30
N ASP A 10 5.84 -2.39 5.63
CA ASP A 10 6.64 -1.29 5.09
C ASP A 10 5.95 -0.68 3.86
N SER A 11 6.14 0.62 3.64
CA SER A 11 5.56 1.34 2.51
C SER A 11 6.04 0.83 1.14
N ASN A 12 7.22 0.19 1.08
CA ASN A 12 7.74 -0.39 -0.15
C ASN A 12 6.87 -1.52 -0.71
N ILE A 13 6.12 -2.24 0.13
CA ILE A 13 5.18 -3.27 -0.35
C ILE A 13 4.08 -2.61 -1.20
N PHE A 14 3.51 -1.51 -0.72
CA PHE A 14 2.48 -0.74 -1.42
C PHE A 14 3.06 -0.04 -2.65
N ILE A 15 4.25 0.55 -2.55
CA ILE A 15 4.91 1.22 -3.67
C ILE A 15 5.19 0.22 -4.78
N ALA A 16 5.76 -0.96 -4.47
CA ALA A 16 6.01 -2.00 -5.48
C ALA A 16 4.72 -2.49 -6.14
N ALA A 17 3.65 -2.69 -5.37
CA ALA A 17 2.34 -3.08 -5.90
C ALA A 17 1.74 -2.01 -6.85
N LEU A 18 1.90 -0.72 -6.52
CA LEU A 18 1.29 0.39 -7.27
C LEU A 18 2.12 0.86 -8.46
N LYS A 19 3.45 0.86 -8.35
CA LYS A 19 4.39 1.34 -9.38
C LYS A 19 4.51 0.37 -10.56
N ARG A 20 4.27 -0.94 -10.32
CA ARG A 20 4.20 -2.01 -11.33
C ARG A 20 5.44 -2.22 -12.20
N ASP A 21 6.56 -1.59 -11.86
CA ASP A 21 7.83 -1.68 -12.57
C ASP A 21 8.92 -2.44 -11.79
N GLU A 22 8.56 -3.03 -10.64
CA GLU A 22 9.44 -3.83 -9.80
C GLU A 22 9.20 -5.33 -10.00
N THR A 23 10.26 -6.14 -9.92
CA THR A 23 10.23 -7.62 -10.10
C THR A 23 9.18 -8.34 -9.26
N TYR A 24 8.89 -7.81 -8.06
CA TYR A 24 7.94 -8.42 -7.11
C TYR A 24 6.60 -7.71 -7.01
N SER A 25 6.28 -6.82 -7.95
CA SER A 25 5.05 -6.02 -7.92
C SER A 25 3.78 -6.87 -7.73
N ASN A 26 3.61 -7.92 -8.57
CA ASN A 26 2.44 -8.80 -8.48
C ASN A 26 2.36 -9.52 -7.12
N LYS A 27 3.50 -10.01 -6.60
CA LYS A 27 3.52 -10.66 -5.28
C LYS A 27 3.11 -9.70 -4.16
N CYS A 28 3.49 -8.43 -4.26
CA CYS A 28 3.10 -7.42 -3.29
C CYS A 28 1.60 -7.11 -3.38
N ALA A 29 1.04 -7.02 -4.60
CA ALA A 29 -0.39 -6.86 -4.80
C ALA A 29 -1.20 -8.05 -4.25
N ASP A 30 -0.74 -9.28 -4.52
CA ASP A 30 -1.37 -10.50 -4.01
C ASP A 30 -1.32 -10.56 -2.47
N LEU A 31 -0.18 -10.17 -1.87
CA LEU A 31 -0.03 -10.10 -0.42
C LEU A 31 -1.02 -9.11 0.20
N ILE A 32 -1.12 -7.89 -0.36
CA ILE A 32 -2.06 -6.86 0.12
C ILE A 32 -3.50 -7.37 0.03
N SER A 33 -3.88 -8.01 -1.09
CA SER A 33 -5.23 -8.57 -1.28
C SER A 33 -5.54 -9.70 -0.30
N MET A 34 -4.54 -10.50 0.09
CA MET A 34 -4.74 -11.61 1.03
C MET A 34 -5.00 -11.12 2.46
N ILE A 35 -4.39 -9.99 2.85
CA ILE A 35 -4.42 -9.51 4.23
C ILE A 35 -5.52 -8.47 4.49
N SER A 36 -6.08 -7.84 3.45
CA SER A 36 -6.99 -6.69 3.59
C SER A 36 -8.24 -6.99 4.43
N ASP A 37 -8.68 -8.25 4.45
CA ASP A 37 -9.88 -8.67 5.19
C ASP A 37 -9.58 -9.09 6.64
N SER A 38 -8.33 -9.48 6.91
CA SER A 38 -7.92 -10.15 8.15
C SER A 38 -7.09 -9.27 9.08
N PHE A 39 -6.49 -8.19 8.57
CA PHE A 39 -5.55 -7.37 9.33
C PHE A 39 -5.86 -5.87 9.27
N ILE A 40 -5.38 -5.16 10.29
CA ILE A 40 -5.36 -3.70 10.35
C ILE A 40 -3.89 -3.27 10.38
N LEU A 41 -3.53 -2.29 9.56
CA LEU A 41 -2.20 -1.69 9.59
C LEU A 41 -1.92 -1.02 10.93
N ALA A 42 -0.76 -1.27 11.52
CA ALA A 42 -0.32 -0.62 12.75
C ALA A 42 -0.17 0.91 12.57
N GLU A 43 0.45 1.33 11.47
CA GLU A 43 0.83 2.73 11.21
C GLU A 43 0.29 3.24 9.87
N PRO A 44 -1.04 3.28 9.67
CA PRO A 44 -1.63 3.52 8.37
C PRO A 44 -1.32 4.92 7.81
N SER A 45 -1.26 5.95 8.67
CA SER A 45 -1.00 7.32 8.23
C SER A 45 0.43 7.53 7.73
N ILE A 46 1.41 6.91 8.41
CA ILE A 46 2.83 6.99 8.03
C ILE A 46 3.03 6.31 6.67
N VAL A 47 2.55 5.07 6.55
CA VAL A 47 2.64 4.31 5.30
C VAL A 47 1.94 5.05 4.17
N TYR A 48 0.74 5.58 4.40
CA TYR A 48 0.00 6.37 3.43
C TYR A 48 0.79 7.58 2.91
N GLN A 49 1.40 8.35 3.81
CA GLN A 49 2.17 9.54 3.45
C GLN A 49 3.41 9.18 2.63
N GLU A 50 4.12 8.11 3.00
CA GLU A 50 5.29 7.63 2.27
C GLU A 50 4.95 7.11 0.87
N VAL A 51 3.86 6.35 0.75
CA VAL A 51 3.36 5.83 -0.54
C VAL A 51 3.00 6.99 -1.46
N CYS A 52 2.12 7.89 -1.01
CA CYS A 52 1.68 9.03 -1.82
C CYS A 52 2.85 9.94 -2.21
N GLY A 53 3.73 10.25 -1.25
CA GLY A 53 4.89 11.10 -1.48
C GLY A 53 5.90 10.46 -2.43
N THR A 54 6.06 9.14 -2.41
CA THR A 54 6.96 8.43 -3.33
C THR A 54 6.38 8.33 -4.73
N LEU A 55 5.11 7.95 -4.88
CA LEU A 55 4.45 7.86 -6.18
C LEU A 55 4.42 9.23 -6.88
N ALA A 56 4.13 10.31 -6.14
CA ALA A 56 4.11 11.66 -6.71
C ALA A 56 5.50 12.09 -7.25
N ARG A 57 6.59 11.68 -6.59
CA ARG A 57 7.97 12.03 -6.96
C ARG A 57 8.56 11.13 -8.05
N LYS A 58 8.16 9.86 -8.08
CA LYS A 58 8.83 8.80 -8.87
C LYS A 58 8.00 8.29 -10.04
N VAL A 59 6.69 8.49 -10.02
CA VAL A 59 5.78 8.07 -11.08
C VAL A 59 5.11 9.30 -11.66
N ASP A 60 4.06 9.80 -11.01
CA ASP A 60 3.34 11.02 -11.35
C ASP A 60 2.27 11.33 -10.28
N LEU A 61 1.70 12.54 -10.34
CA LEU A 61 0.69 13.01 -9.40
C LEU A 61 -0.67 12.28 -9.53
N SER A 62 -1.02 11.79 -10.72
CA SER A 62 -2.28 11.07 -10.95
C SER A 62 -2.24 9.69 -10.28
N THR A 63 -1.12 8.99 -10.37
CA THR A 63 -0.88 7.72 -9.68
C THR A 63 -0.92 7.88 -8.16
N ALA A 64 -0.33 8.95 -7.62
CA ALA A 64 -0.44 9.26 -6.19
C ALA A 64 -1.87 9.57 -5.75
N LYS A 65 -2.66 10.27 -6.58
CA LYS A 65 -4.08 10.52 -6.32
C LYS A 65 -4.93 9.25 -6.39
N ALA A 66 -4.61 8.31 -7.27
CA ALA A 66 -5.29 7.03 -7.34
C ALA A 66 -5.04 6.19 -6.07
N ALA A 67 -3.81 6.21 -5.55
CA ALA A 67 -3.47 5.56 -4.27
C ALA A 67 -4.31 6.11 -3.12
N LYS A 68 -4.69 7.40 -3.15
CA LYS A 68 -5.57 8.01 -2.14
C LYS A 68 -6.96 7.37 -2.05
N ILE A 69 -7.48 6.85 -3.16
CA ILE A 69 -8.82 6.24 -3.22
C ILE A 69 -8.79 4.81 -2.67
N ALA A 70 -7.64 4.12 -2.74
CA ALA A 70 -7.49 2.74 -2.26
C ALA A 70 -7.37 2.61 -0.72
N TRP A 71 -7.31 3.73 0.02
CA TRP A 71 -7.14 3.79 1.48
C TRP A 71 -8.38 4.29 2.23
N ILE A 72 -9.47 4.61 1.52
CA ILE A 72 -10.78 5.02 2.06
C ILE A 72 -11.75 3.85 1.92
#